data_AF-A0ABD2N9B8-F1
#
_entry.id   AF-A0ABD2N9B8-F1
#
_cell.length_a   1.000
_cell.length_b   1.000
_cell.length_c   1.000
_cell.angle_alpha   90.00
_cell.angle_beta   90.00
_cell.angle_gamma   90.00
#
_symmetry.space_group_name_H-M   'P 1'
#
loop_
_entity.id
_entity.type
_entity.pdbx_description
1 polymer ?
#
loop_
_entity_poly.entity_id
_entity_poly.type
_entity_poly.pdbx_seq_one_letter_code
_entity_poly.pdbx_strand_id
1 'polypeptide(L)' 'GVIGGSKPKVATPPVVDAIANYKRENPTMFAWEIRDRLLAEGICSQDNVPSVSSINR' A
#
# COMPACT_ATOMS: atom_id res chain seq x y z
N GLY A 1 19.14 -20.88 10.14
CA GLY A 1 17.67 -20.92 10.09
C GLY A 1 17.20 -19.83 9.17
N VAL A 2 16.70 -20.18 7.99
CA VAL A 2 16.08 -19.21 7.08
C VAL A 2 14.67 -18.96 7.61
N ILE A 3 14.50 -17.88 8.36
CA ILE A 3 13.19 -17.43 8.83
C ILE A 3 12.51 -16.76 7.64
N GLY A 4 12.18 -17.56 6.63
CA GLY A 4 11.36 -17.18 5.49
C GLY A 4 9.93 -17.05 5.97
N GLY A 5 9.65 -15.97 6.71
CA GLY A 5 8.32 -15.60 7.14
C GLY A 5 7.43 -15.53 5.91
N SER A 6 6.38 -16.35 5.93
CA SER A 6 5.34 -16.47 4.93
C SER A 6 5.00 -15.12 4.31
N LYS A 7 5.32 -14.93 3.02
CA LYS A 7 4.84 -13.79 2.24
C LYS A 7 3.33 -13.69 2.44
N PRO A 8 2.78 -12.59 2.99
CA PRO A 8 1.35 -12.43 3.05
C PRO A 8 0.86 -12.35 1.59
N LYS A 9 0.09 -13.37 1.17
CA LYS A 9 -0.81 -13.22 0.03
C LYS A 9 -1.75 -12.05 0.35
N VAL A 10 -2.13 -11.26 -0.65
CA VAL A 10 -3.19 -10.22 -0.63
C VAL A 10 -2.70 -8.77 -0.40
N ALA A 11 -1.69 -8.37 -1.16
CA ALA A 11 -1.69 -7.06 -1.81
C ALA A 11 -0.90 -7.25 -3.11
N THR A 12 -1.44 -6.79 -4.23
CA THR A 12 -0.73 -6.82 -5.50
C THR A 12 0.64 -6.17 -5.28
N PRO A 13 1.77 -6.83 -5.63
CA PRO A 13 3.12 -6.28 -5.42
C PRO A 13 3.27 -4.78 -5.74
N PRO A 14 2.72 -4.25 -6.86
CA PRO A 14 2.83 -2.83 -7.17
C PRO A 14 2.15 -1.90 -6.14
N VAL A 15 1.09 -2.34 -5.47
CA VAL A 15 0.36 -1.52 -4.48
C VAL A 15 1.21 -1.31 -3.22
N VAL A 16 1.86 -2.38 -2.74
CA VAL A 16 2.71 -2.32 -1.55
C VAL A 16 3.92 -1.43 -1.81
N ASP A 17 4.55 -1.59 -2.98
CA ASP A 17 5.70 -0.78 -3.37
C ASP A 17 5.32 0.70 -3.52
N ALA A 18 4.16 1.01 -4.10
CA ALA A 18 3.65 2.37 -4.20
C ALA A 18 3.38 2.99 -2.82
N ILE A 19 2.72 2.28 -1.90
CA ILE A 19 2.49 2.74 -0.52
C ILE A 19 3.82 3.05 0.18
N ALA A 20 4.79 2.13 0.08
CA ALA A 20 6.11 2.32 0.67
C ALA A 20 6.85 3.50 0.04
N ASN A 21 6.67 3.74 -1.26
CA ASN A 21 7.25 4.89 -1.94
C ASN A 21 6.64 6.21 -1.47
N TYR A 22 5.32 6.32 -1.42
CA TYR A 22 4.67 7.54 -0.96
C TYR A 22 5.00 7.87 0.49
N LYS A 23 5.05 6.88 1.39
CA LYS A 23 5.47 7.09 2.78
C LYS A 23 6.94 7.50 2.90
N ARG A 24 7.80 7.01 2.00
CA ARG A 24 9.23 7.36 1.99
C ARG A 24 9.46 8.76 1.46
N GLU A 25 8.75 9.15 0.40
CA GLU A 25 8.79 10.50 -0.17
C GLU A 25 8.16 11.52 0.75
N ASN A 26 7.04 11.17 1.39
CA ASN A 26 6.34 12.02 2.34
C ASN A 26 5.83 11.22 3.55
N PRO A 27 6.60 11.17 4.65
CA PRO A 27 6.19 10.43 5.86
C PRO A 27 5.05 11.10 6.63
N THR A 28 4.67 12.35 6.31
CA THR A 28 3.50 13.01 6.91
C THR A 28 2.21 12.73 6.13
N MET A 29 2.31 12.09 4.97
CA MET A 29 1.14 11.71 4.16
C MET A 29 0.24 10.74 4.92
N PHE A 30 -1.03 11.08 5.03
CA PHE A 30 -2.02 10.25 5.69
C PHE A 30 -2.38 9.05 4.84
N ALA A 31 -2.78 7.95 5.50
CA ALA A 31 -3.17 6.72 4.81
C ALA A 31 -4.38 6.89 3.87
N TRP A 32 -5.29 7.84 4.14
CA TRP A 32 -6.38 8.15 3.23
C TRP A 32 -5.91 8.90 1.97
N GLU A 33 -4.85 9.72 2.06
CA GLU A 33 -4.23 10.41 0.92
C GLU A 33 -3.50 9.39 0.03
N ILE A 34 -2.79 8.44 0.63
CA ILE A 34 -2.19 7.32 -0.08
C ILE A 34 -3.26 6.53 -0.83
N ARG A 35 -4.41 6.26 -0.19
CA ARG A 35 -5.55 5.58 -0.83
C ARG A 35 -6.03 6.33 -2.07
N ASP A 36 -6.19 7.65 -1.95
CA ASP A 36 -6.67 8.50 -3.04
C ASP A 36 -5.68 8.53 -4.20
N ARG A 37 -4.38 8.64 -3.91
CA ARG A 37 -3.31 8.55 -4.93
C ARG A 37 -3.30 7.21 -5.65
N LEU A 38 -3.43 6.10 -4.94
CA LEU A 38 -3.48 4.77 -5.55
C LEU A 38 -4.64 4.64 -6.55
N LEU A 39 -5.78 5.27 -6.27
CA LEU A 39 -6.93 5.32 -7.19
C LEU A 39 -6.69 6.30 -8.34
N ALA A 40 -6.16 7.48 -8.06
CA ALA A 40 -5.89 8.52 -9.04
C ALA A 40 -4.84 8.09 -10.10
N GLU A 41 -3.82 7.33 -9.68
CA GLU A 41 -2.80 6.77 -10.57
C GLU A 41 -3.25 5.47 -11.25
N GLY A 42 -4.44 4.94 -10.92
CA GLY A 42 -4.95 3.69 -11.47
C GLY A 42 -4.16 2.45 -11.04
N ILE A 43 -3.35 2.55 -9.98
CA ILE A 43 -2.63 1.42 -9.37
C ILE A 43 -3.63 0.47 -8.71
N CYS A 44 -4.68 1.04 -8.11
CA CYS A 44 -5.80 0.34 -7.54
C CYS A 44 -7.12 0.79 -8.17
N SER A 45 -8.10 -0.10 -8.16
CA SER A 45 -9.52 0.16 -8.38
C SER A 45 -10.24 0.22 -7.04
N GLN A 46 -11.46 0.75 -7.04
CA GLN A 46 -12.28 0.88 -5.83
C GLN A 46 -12.53 -0.46 -5.10
N ASP A 47 -12.50 -1.58 -5.84
CA ASP A 47 -12.68 -2.93 -5.29
C ASP A 47 -11.40 -3.57 -4.70
N ASN A 48 -10.22 -3.12 -5.13
CA ASN A 48 -8.94 -3.73 -4.75
C ASN A 48 -8.04 -2.80 -3.90
N VAL A 49 -8.44 -1.54 -3.73
CA VAL A 49 -7.68 -0.57 -2.95
C VAL A 49 -7.65 -0.98 -1.48
N PRO A 50 -6.47 -0.98 -0.82
CA PRO A 50 -6.38 -1.38 0.57
C PRO A 50 -7.08 -0.40 1.49
N SER A 51 -7.58 -0.91 2.62
CA SER A 51 -8.19 -0.09 3.65
C SER A 51 -7.15 0.86 4.29
N VAL A 52 -7.60 1.98 4.85
CA VAL A 52 -6.73 2.93 5.58
C VAL A 52 -5.95 2.24 6.71
N SER A 53 -6.59 1.29 7.41
CA SER A 53 -5.95 0.48 8.44
C SER A 53 -4.87 -0.45 7.88
N SER A 54 -5.09 -1.03 6.69
CA SER A 54 -4.09 -1.86 6.00
C SER A 54 -2.89 -1.04 5.54
N ILE A 55 -3.10 0.21 5.12
CA ILE A 55 -2.05 1.13 4.69
C ILE A 55 -1.20 1.58 5.90
N ASN A 56 -1.78 1.74 7.08
CA ASN A 56 -1.06 2.15 8.30
C ASN A 56 -0.29 1.02 9.01
N ARG A 57 -0.45 -0.22 8.55
CA ARG A 57 0.26 -1.37 9.12
C ARG A 57 1.71 -1.41 8.68
#